data_AF-A4UD62-F1
#
_entry.id   AF-A4UD62-F1
#
_cell.length_a   1.000
_cell.length_b   1.000
_cell.length_c   1.000
_cell.angle_alpha   90.00
_cell.angle_beta   90.00
_cell.angle_gamma   90.00
#
_symmetry.space_group_name_H-M   'P 1'
#
loop_
_entity.id
_entity.type
_entity.pdbx_description
1 polymer ?
#
loop_
_entity_poly.entity_id
_entity_poly.type
_entity_poly.pdbx_seq_one_letter_code
_entity_poly.pdbx_strand_id
1 'polypeptide(L)'
;VVMDELFEEFQQMRFPAQLRISMACCLNMCGAVHCSDIAILGYHRKPPIIDHKEVENLCEIPLAVAACPTAAIRPAKTTITDDRTGEEKTVKTVAIKNERCMF
;
A
#
# COMPACT_ATOMS: atom_id res chain seq x y z
N VAL A 1 -6.07 21.33 -7.76
CA VAL A 1 -4.87 22.01 -7.25
C VAL A 1 -3.73 22.02 -8.27
N VAL A 2 -3.12 20.89 -8.67
CA VAL A 2 -2.00 20.91 -9.66
C VAL A 2 -2.41 21.56 -10.99
N MET A 3 -3.60 21.22 -11.51
CA MET A 3 -4.09 21.82 -12.76
C MET A 3 -4.52 23.28 -12.61
N ASP A 4 -4.82 23.74 -11.39
CA ASP A 4 -5.18 25.15 -11.16
C ASP A 4 -3.93 26.02 -11.28
N GLU A 5 -2.80 25.56 -10.72
CA GLU A 5 -1.48 26.22 -10.84
C GLU A 5 -0.93 26.18 -12.26
N LEU A 6 -1.22 25.11 -13.01
CA LEU A 6 -0.74 24.92 -14.39
C LEU A 6 -1.73 25.37 -15.46
N PHE A 7 -2.81 26.07 -15.07
CA PHE A 7 -3.87 26.44 -16.01
C PHE A 7 -3.37 27.39 -17.11
N GLU A 8 -2.48 28.33 -16.78
CA GLU A 8 -1.89 29.23 -17.78
C GLU A 8 -1.09 28.46 -18.84
N GLU A 9 -0.29 27.47 -18.43
CA GLU A 9 0.50 26.65 -19.35
C GLU A 9 -0.38 25.75 -20.24
N PHE A 10 -1.53 25.30 -19.72
CA PHE A 10 -2.47 24.50 -20.50
C PHE A 10 -3.07 25.27 -21.69
N GLN A 11 -3.17 26.60 -21.58
CA GLN A 11 -3.69 27.48 -22.64
C GLN A 11 -2.62 27.93 -23.63
N GLN A 12 -1.35 27.63 -23.38
CA GLN A 12 -0.20 28.10 -24.17
C GLN A 12 0.65 26.92 -24.69
N MET A 13 1.59 27.21 -25.59
CA MET A 13 2.54 26.23 -26.11
C MET A 13 3.98 26.71 -25.90
N ARG A 14 4.34 27.02 -24.64
CA ARG A 14 5.66 27.57 -24.28
C ARG A 14 6.74 26.51 -24.04
N PHE A 15 6.34 25.27 -23.75
CA PHE A 15 7.29 24.21 -23.45
C PHE A 15 8.01 23.69 -24.71
N PRO A 16 9.26 23.20 -24.58
CA PRO A 16 10.01 22.62 -25.70
C PRO A 16 9.32 21.40 -26.33
N ALA A 17 8.49 20.69 -25.56
CA ALA A 17 7.69 19.55 -25.99
C ALA A 17 6.43 19.46 -25.12
N GLN A 18 5.47 18.62 -25.52
CA GLN A 18 4.26 18.37 -24.73
C GLN A 18 4.62 17.66 -23.42
N LEU A 19 4.32 18.29 -22.28
CA LEU A 19 4.55 17.75 -20.95
C LEU A 19 3.35 16.90 -20.50
N ARG A 20 3.61 15.65 -20.10
CA ARG A 20 2.58 14.74 -19.55
C ARG A 20 2.78 14.57 -18.05
N ILE A 21 1.76 14.96 -17.30
CA ILE A 21 1.72 14.82 -15.84
C ILE A 21 0.67 13.77 -15.48
N SER A 22 1.08 12.74 -14.75
CA SER A 22 0.16 11.71 -14.26
C SER A 22 0.19 11.59 -12.74
N MET A 23 -0.92 11.14 -12.17
CA MET A 23 -1.06 10.92 -10.73
C MET A 23 -1.62 9.53 -10.45
N ALA A 24 -1.06 8.85 -9.46
CA ALA A 24 -1.59 7.61 -8.90
C ALA A 24 -1.60 7.72 -7.37
N CYS A 25 -2.67 7.25 -6.76
CA CYS A 25 -2.87 7.31 -5.32
C CYS A 25 -2.06 6.26 -4.55
N CYS A 26 -1.59 5.20 -5.21
CA CYS A 26 -0.72 4.18 -4.64
C CYS A 26 0.21 3.57 -5.71
N LEU A 27 1.16 2.75 -5.26
CA LEU A 27 2.17 2.09 -6.09
C LEU A 27 1.65 1.03 -7.07
N ASN A 28 0.35 0.71 -7.05
CA ASN A 28 -0.25 -0.04 -8.14
C ASN A 28 -0.26 0.77 -9.45
N MET A 29 -0.01 2.09 -9.37
CA MET A 29 0.24 2.96 -10.52
C MET A 29 -0.83 2.84 -11.62
N CYS A 30 -2.11 2.76 -11.24
CA CYS A 30 -3.22 2.62 -12.18
C CYS A 30 -3.30 3.83 -13.13
N GLY A 31 -2.71 3.71 -14.32
CA GLY A 31 -2.60 4.79 -15.31
C GLY A 31 -1.18 4.89 -15.86
N ALA A 32 -0.71 6.12 -16.07
CA ALA A 32 0.55 6.40 -16.78
C ALA A 32 1.67 6.94 -15.88
N VAL A 33 1.55 6.84 -14.55
CA VAL A 33 2.57 7.34 -13.59
C VAL A 33 3.97 6.80 -13.87
N HIS A 34 4.09 5.53 -14.27
CA HIS A 34 5.37 4.88 -14.53
C HIS A 34 6.05 5.32 -15.86
N CYS A 35 5.36 6.08 -16.70
CA CYS A 35 5.83 6.47 -18.04
C CYS A 35 5.51 7.94 -18.39
N SER A 36 5.29 8.79 -17.38
CA SER A 36 5.03 10.23 -17.54
C SER A 36 6.28 11.06 -17.35
N ASP A 37 6.33 12.25 -17.97
CA ASP A 37 7.44 13.19 -17.79
C ASP A 37 7.51 13.68 -16.34
N ILE A 38 6.36 13.92 -15.72
CA ILE A 38 6.22 14.18 -14.28
C ILE A 38 5.19 13.21 -13.70
N ALA A 39 5.56 12.56 -12.61
CA ALA A 39 4.74 11.56 -11.96
C ALA A 39 4.53 11.91 -10.49
N ILE A 40 3.27 11.94 -10.05
CA ILE A 40 2.89 12.15 -8.66
C ILE A 40 2.37 10.82 -8.12
N LEU A 41 3.02 10.32 -7.06
CA LEU A 41 2.72 9.01 -6.50
C LEU A 41 2.45 9.12 -5.00
N GLY A 42 1.29 8.61 -4.57
CA GLY A 42 1.01 8.38 -3.15
C GLY A 42 1.90 7.26 -2.58
N TYR A 43 2.58 7.54 -1.46
CA TYR A 43 3.55 6.63 -0.88
C TYR A 43 3.32 6.46 0.63
N HIS A 44 3.26 5.20 1.09
CA HIS A 44 3.14 4.87 2.51
C HIS A 44 4.53 4.88 3.18
N ARG A 45 4.57 5.22 4.47
CA ARG A 45 5.81 5.30 5.28
C ARG A 45 5.69 4.63 6.66
N LYS A 46 4.70 3.74 6.80
CA LYS A 46 4.58 2.87 7.96
C LYS A 46 4.17 1.46 7.52
N PRO A 47 4.64 0.40 8.21
CA PRO A 47 4.18 -0.96 7.98
C PRO A 47 2.68 -1.10 8.31
N PRO A 48 1.99 -2.10 7.74
CA PRO A 48 0.57 -2.30 8.02
C PRO A 48 0.36 -2.77 9.46
N ILE A 49 -0.74 -2.30 10.06
CA ILE A 49 -1.21 -2.75 11.37
C ILE A 49 -1.94 -4.08 11.18
N ILE A 50 -1.60 -5.08 11.99
CA ILE A 50 -2.15 -6.43 11.87
C ILE A 50 -3.36 -6.55 12.78
N ASP A 51 -4.53 -6.83 12.21
CA ASP A 51 -5.69 -7.26 12.98
C ASP A 51 -5.65 -8.77 13.20
N HIS A 52 -5.03 -9.19 14.31
CA HIS A 52 -4.86 -10.61 14.61
C HIS A 52 -6.17 -11.37 14.80
N LYS A 53 -7.30 -10.68 15.04
CA LYS A 53 -8.61 -11.31 15.28
C LYS A 53 -9.25 -11.82 13.98
N GLU A 54 -9.06 -11.08 12.90
CA GLU A 54 -9.77 -11.33 11.63
C GLU A 54 -8.91 -11.91 10.51
N VAL A 55 -7.57 -11.91 10.64
CA VAL A 55 -6.68 -12.42 9.58
C VAL A 55 -6.98 -13.87 9.21
N GLU A 56 -7.27 -14.76 10.17
CA GLU A 56 -7.62 -16.16 9.86
C GLU A 56 -8.98 -16.30 9.18
N ASN A 57 -9.92 -15.41 9.47
CA ASN A 57 -11.29 -15.46 8.96
C ASN A 57 -11.40 -14.85 7.55
N LEU A 58 -10.66 -13.78 7.29
CA LEU A 58 -10.80 -12.96 6.08
C LEU A 58 -9.70 -13.20 5.04
N CYS A 59 -8.55 -13.76 5.43
CA CYS A 59 -7.39 -13.85 4.55
C CYS A 59 -6.89 -15.28 4.38
N GLU A 60 -6.60 -15.64 3.14
CA GLU A 60 -5.77 -16.81 2.84
C GLU A 60 -4.30 -16.48 3.15
N ILE A 61 -3.80 -16.91 4.32
CA ILE A 61 -2.44 -16.61 4.80
C ILE A 61 -1.35 -16.87 3.74
N PRO A 62 -1.37 -17.99 2.96
CA PRO A 62 -0.38 -18.21 1.92
C PRO A 62 -0.36 -17.11 0.84
N LEU A 63 -1.52 -16.57 0.46
CA LEU A 63 -1.61 -15.46 -0.50
C LEU A 63 -1.02 -14.18 0.09
N ALA A 64 -1.32 -13.88 1.35
CA ALA A 64 -0.75 -12.71 2.03
C ALA A 64 0.78 -12.79 2.14
N VAL A 65 1.34 -13.97 2.40
CA VAL A 65 2.80 -14.20 2.44
C VAL A 65 3.41 -14.04 1.04
N ALA A 66 2.81 -14.66 0.02
CA ALA A 66 3.32 -14.61 -1.36
C ALA A 66 3.21 -13.22 -1.99
N ALA A 67 2.28 -12.38 -1.52
CA ALA A 67 2.12 -11.01 -2.01
C ALA A 67 3.28 -10.08 -1.65
N CYS A 68 4.14 -10.43 -0.67
CA CYS A 68 5.21 -9.55 -0.20
C CYS A 68 6.47 -9.63 -1.07
N PRO A 69 6.85 -8.57 -1.82
CA PRO A 69 8.01 -8.61 -2.71
C PRO A 69 9.34 -8.72 -1.96
N THR A 70 9.40 -8.20 -0.74
CA THR A 70 10.61 -8.20 0.09
C THR A 70 10.67 -9.36 1.08
N ALA A 71 9.67 -10.26 1.05
CA ALA A 71 9.51 -11.38 1.98
C ALA A 71 9.59 -10.96 3.48
N ALA A 72 8.94 -9.84 3.82
CA ALA A 72 8.81 -9.34 5.18
C ALA A 72 7.74 -10.09 6.01
N ILE A 73 6.75 -10.68 5.33
CA ILE A 73 5.59 -11.36 5.93
C ILE A 73 5.91 -12.85 6.10
N ARG A 74 5.60 -13.41 7.28
CA ARG A 74 5.69 -14.85 7.56
C ARG A 74 4.48 -15.33 8.34
N PRO A 75 4.07 -16.60 8.18
CA PRO A 75 3.01 -17.19 9.00
C PRO A 75 3.44 -17.24 10.47
N ALA A 76 2.51 -16.99 11.38
CA ALA A 76 2.71 -16.99 12.82
C ALA A 76 1.45 -17.49 13.54
N LYS A 77 1.54 -17.69 14.84
CA LYS A 77 0.41 -17.91 15.73
C LYS A 77 0.51 -16.92 16.89
N THR A 78 -0.62 -16.38 17.32
CA THR A 78 -0.67 -15.51 18.50
C THR A 78 -1.90 -15.83 19.33
N THR A 79 -1.84 -15.53 20.62
CA THR A 79 -2.99 -15.63 21.52
C THR A 79 -3.72 -14.31 21.52
N ILE A 80 -5.02 -14.34 21.25
CA ILE A 80 -5.92 -13.19 21.34
C ILE A 80 -6.98 -13.47 22.40
N THR A 81 -7.47 -12.42 23.05
CA THR A 81 -8.66 -12.49 23.89
C THR A 81 -9.89 -12.21 23.02
N ASP A 82 -10.88 -13.09 23.07
CA ASP A 82 -12.17 -12.89 22.41
C ASP A 82 -12.95 -11.79 23.14
N ASP A 83 -13.35 -10.73 22.43
CA ASP A 83 -14.06 -9.60 23.03
C ASP A 83 -15.48 -9.96 23.51
N ARG A 84 -16.05 -11.07 23.03
CA ARG A 84 -17.41 -11.50 23.37
C ARG A 84 -17.45 -12.47 24.54
N THR A 85 -16.50 -13.40 24.61
CA THR A 85 -16.48 -14.45 25.66
C THR A 85 -15.42 -14.18 26.73
N GLY A 86 -14.45 -13.31 26.47
CA GLY A 86 -13.32 -13.06 27.36
C GLY A 86 -12.31 -14.21 27.42
N GLU A 87 -12.46 -15.24 26.58
CA GLU A 87 -11.59 -16.41 26.56
C GLU A 87 -10.34 -16.16 25.69
N GLU A 88 -9.21 -16.74 26.10
CA GLU A 88 -7.97 -16.71 25.33
C GLU A 88 -7.99 -17.80 24.26
N LYS A 89 -7.85 -17.39 22.99
CA LYS A 89 -7.78 -18.29 21.85
C LYS A 89 -6.47 -18.10 21.09
N THR A 90 -5.81 -19.20 20.75
CA THR A 90 -4.69 -19.19 19.81
C THR A 90 -5.22 -19.16 18.38
N VAL A 91 -4.85 -18.14 17.62
CA VAL A 91 -5.25 -17.96 16.21
C VAL A 91 -4.05 -17.99 15.28
N LYS A 92 -4.29 -18.40 14.03
CA LYS A 92 -3.28 -18.29 12.98
C LYS A 92 -3.26 -16.86 12.46
N THR A 93 -2.07 -16.31 12.30
CA THR A 93 -1.91 -14.93 11.86
C THR A 93 -0.61 -14.77 11.08
N VAL A 94 -0.20 -13.54 10.81
CA VAL A 94 1.07 -13.20 10.19
C VAL A 94 1.93 -12.37 11.14
N ALA A 95 3.24 -12.44 10.96
CA ALA A 95 4.20 -11.55 11.59
C ALA A 95 4.99 -10.82 10.50
N ILE A 96 5.21 -9.52 10.69
CA ILE A 96 5.91 -8.65 9.73
C ILE A 96 7.25 -8.24 10.34
N LYS A 97 8.34 -8.40 9.59
CA LYS A 97 9.65 -7.82 9.94
C LYS A 97 9.70 -6.38 9.44
N ASN A 98 9.60 -5.40 10.35
CA ASN A 98 9.53 -3.99 9.98
C ASN A 98 10.77 -3.53 9.20
N GLU A 99 11.94 -4.10 9.51
CA GLU A 99 13.21 -3.77 8.83
C GLU A 99 13.24 -4.24 7.36
N ARG A 100 12.34 -5.15 6.98
CA ARG A 100 12.19 -5.63 5.59
C ARG A 100 10.95 -5.06 4.90
N CYS A 101 10.06 -4.39 5.62
CA CYS A 101 8.92 -3.71 5.01
C CYS A 101 9.41 -2.41 4.40
N MET A 102 8.97 -2.11 3.17
CA MET A 102 9.40 -0.90 2.43
C MET A 102 8.46 0.28 2.60
N PHE A 103 7.40 0.13 3.39
CA PHE A 103 6.50 1.20 3.80
C PHE A 103 6.59 1.31 5.29
#